data_AF-D6WNM6-F1
#
_entry.id   AF-D6WNM6-F1
#
_cell.length_a   1.000
_cell.length_b   1.000
_cell.length_c   1.000
_cell.angle_alpha   90.00
_cell.angle_beta   90.00
_cell.angle_gamma   90.00
#
_symmetry.space_group_name_H-M   'P 1'
#
loop_
_entity.id
_entity.type
_entity.pdbx_description
1 polymer ?
#
loop_
_entity_poly.entity_id
_entity_poly.type
_entity_poly.pdbx_seq_one_letter_code
_entity_poly.pdbx_strand_id
1 'polypeptide(L)'
;MLPKIYRSDPDIRKHQINTLKIFNDNVVEICEGHEYQISFKSDRHELCLHISLSNEFPNEKPLLTISPPIVHPWVNADSEVTSAPGLLNFSIHSDLGRVVQAIIREFERNPPPLKNDSNNITPGPGSTITSPTVPIRECERSSPSYCAVNNFSSPTHQKRLVFPELKKLSMDELEFLNNNSDRQLEFLNDLPPIKEQNKLLDDLIVQVEELAESNLSKQEQLSELRSEIEQKIGEVTKLAFENERLHMKYQDMSDKYSPFNIKEQLRLAAEKAESECESIADGFLKGEVDVDKFVNLYTKARSLCQARKTKEEKLSHQLESLSKAGF
;
A
#
# COMPACT_ATOMS: atom_id res chain seq x y z
N MET A 1 -12.79 30.09 7.20
CA MET A 1 -12.47 28.74 7.70
C MET A 1 -13.46 27.78 7.05
N LEU A 2 -13.00 26.83 6.25
CA LEU A 2 -13.86 25.81 5.65
C LEU A 2 -14.31 24.83 6.75
N PRO A 3 -15.57 24.36 6.76
CA PRO A 3 -16.04 23.41 7.77
C PRO A 3 -15.31 22.07 7.55
N LYS A 4 -14.66 21.55 8.59
CA LYS A 4 -14.23 20.14 8.59
C LYS A 4 -15.51 19.31 8.54
N ILE A 5 -15.76 18.69 7.38
CA ILE A 5 -16.82 17.69 7.22
C ILE A 5 -16.40 16.50 8.08
N TYR A 6 -16.92 16.44 9.31
CA TYR A 6 -16.86 15.23 10.12
C TYR A 6 -17.74 14.20 9.40
N ARG A 7 -17.11 13.25 8.71
CA ARG A 7 -17.83 12.06 8.24
C ARG A 7 -18.26 11.28 9.48
N SER A 8 -19.50 10.81 9.50
CA SER A 8 -19.99 10.00 10.62
C SER A 8 -19.31 8.63 10.63
N ASP A 9 -19.13 8.00 11.80
CA ASP A 9 -18.54 6.66 11.91
C ASP A 9 -19.14 5.61 10.93
N PRO A 10 -20.47 5.53 10.73
CA PRO A 10 -21.04 4.62 9.72
C PRO A 10 -20.62 4.97 8.28
N ASP A 11 -20.41 6.25 7.96
CA ASP A 11 -19.90 6.65 6.64
C ASP A 11 -18.44 6.22 6.44
N ILE A 12 -17.62 6.31 7.49
CA ILE A 12 -16.20 5.89 7.44
C ILE A 12 -16.13 4.36 7.32
N ARG A 13 -16.93 3.62 8.10
CA ARG A 13 -17.03 2.16 7.98
C ARG A 13 -17.38 1.73 6.57
N LYS A 14 -18.47 2.28 6.03
CA LYS A 14 -18.93 1.98 4.66
C LYS A 14 -17.87 2.34 3.63
N HIS A 15 -17.18 3.47 3.81
CA HIS A 15 -16.09 3.86 2.93
C HIS A 15 -14.94 2.85 2.95
N GLN A 16 -14.46 2.42 4.13
CA GLN A 16 -13.38 1.43 4.22
C GLN A 16 -13.76 0.06 3.66
N ILE A 17 -15.01 -0.37 3.85
CA ILE A 17 -15.53 -1.60 3.21
C ILE A 17 -15.56 -1.44 1.68
N ASN A 18 -15.96 -0.28 1.18
CA ASN A 18 -15.92 -0.02 -0.25
C ASN A 18 -14.49 -0.05 -0.78
N THR A 19 -13.51 0.52 -0.07
CA THR A 19 -12.11 0.43 -0.51
C THR A 19 -11.61 -1.02 -0.50
N LEU A 20 -12.01 -1.83 0.47
CA LEU A 20 -11.75 -3.28 0.48
C LEU A 20 -12.23 -3.96 -0.80
N LYS A 21 -13.49 -3.73 -1.19
CA LYS A 21 -14.12 -4.29 -2.40
C LYS A 21 -13.53 -3.75 -3.71
N ILE A 22 -12.99 -2.52 -3.71
CA ILE A 22 -12.42 -1.89 -4.90
C ILE A 22 -10.96 -2.33 -5.15
N PHE A 23 -10.15 -2.45 -4.10
CA PHE A 23 -8.71 -2.69 -4.25
C PHE A 23 -8.31 -4.18 -4.26
N ASN A 24 -9.24 -5.08 -3.95
CA ASN A 24 -8.97 -6.51 -3.88
C ASN A 24 -9.93 -7.26 -4.81
N ASP A 25 -9.41 -8.22 -5.55
CA ASP A 25 -10.21 -9.10 -6.40
C ASP A 25 -10.82 -10.24 -5.56
N ASN A 26 -11.91 -10.84 -6.03
CA ASN A 26 -12.56 -12.00 -5.40
C ASN A 26 -12.99 -11.79 -3.93
N VAL A 27 -13.38 -10.57 -3.56
CA VAL A 27 -13.96 -10.30 -2.23
C VAL A 27 -15.36 -10.89 -2.17
N VAL A 28 -15.53 -11.91 -1.34
CA VAL A 28 -16.81 -12.52 -1.01
C VAL A 28 -17.28 -11.94 0.32
N GLU A 29 -18.49 -11.39 0.33
CA GLU A 29 -19.14 -10.90 1.55
C GLU A 29 -19.91 -12.06 2.18
N ILE A 30 -19.47 -12.48 3.38
CA ILE A 30 -20.11 -13.56 4.13
C ILE A 30 -21.25 -12.98 4.97
N CYS A 31 -20.95 -11.90 5.70
CA CYS A 31 -21.91 -11.18 6.54
C CYS A 31 -21.78 -9.68 6.27
N GLU A 32 -22.86 -9.06 5.81
CA GLU A 32 -22.86 -7.65 5.42
C GLU A 32 -22.34 -6.77 6.56
N GLY A 33 -21.31 -5.98 6.24
CA GLY A 33 -20.71 -5.07 7.20
C GLY A 33 -19.77 -5.71 8.23
N HIS A 34 -19.67 -7.04 8.33
CA HIS A 34 -18.96 -7.72 9.43
C HIS A 34 -17.90 -8.71 8.96
N GLU A 35 -18.16 -9.52 7.94
CA GLU A 35 -17.26 -10.61 7.55
C GLU A 35 -17.08 -10.69 6.03
N TYR A 36 -15.82 -10.74 5.62
CA TYR A 36 -15.41 -10.81 4.22
C TYR A 36 -14.32 -11.86 4.05
N GLN A 37 -14.25 -12.44 2.87
CA GLN A 37 -13.29 -13.47 2.51
C GLN A 37 -12.67 -13.15 1.15
N ILE A 38 -11.37 -13.35 1.01
CA ILE A 38 -10.63 -13.09 -0.23
C ILE A 38 -9.77 -14.30 -0.54
N SER A 39 -10.03 -14.92 -1.69
CA SER A 39 -9.25 -16.07 -2.18
C SER A 39 -8.25 -15.61 -3.24
N PHE A 40 -7.00 -16.02 -3.09
CA PHE A 40 -5.89 -15.63 -3.97
C PHE A 40 -4.87 -16.77 -4.08
N LYS A 41 -3.97 -16.71 -5.07
CA LYS A 41 -2.99 -17.76 -5.35
C LYS A 41 -1.59 -17.31 -4.95
N SER A 42 -0.94 -18.08 -4.08
CA SER A 42 0.46 -17.90 -3.70
C SER A 42 1.26 -19.09 -4.25
N ASP A 43 1.95 -18.86 -5.38
CA ASP A 43 2.64 -19.89 -6.18
C ASP A 43 1.76 -21.12 -6.48
N ARG A 44 1.93 -22.22 -5.75
CA ARG A 44 1.18 -23.48 -5.94
C ARG A 44 -0.03 -23.64 -5.02
N HIS A 45 -0.21 -22.74 -4.05
CA HIS A 45 -1.24 -22.87 -3.03
C HIS A 45 -2.32 -21.80 -3.19
N GLU A 46 -3.57 -22.23 -3.05
CA GLU A 46 -4.70 -21.31 -2.96
C GLU A 46 -4.88 -20.93 -1.49
N LEU A 47 -4.67 -19.66 -1.20
CA LEU A 47 -4.78 -19.10 0.13
C LEU A 47 -6.04 -18.24 0.23
N CYS A 48 -6.58 -18.18 1.44
CA CYS A 48 -7.82 -17.52 1.73
C CYS A 48 -7.68 -16.65 2.97
N LEU A 49 -7.80 -15.34 2.78
CA LEU A 49 -7.78 -14.36 3.85
C LEU A 49 -9.21 -14.06 4.29
N HIS A 50 -9.50 -14.25 5.58
CA HIS A 50 -10.76 -13.90 6.21
C HIS A 50 -10.57 -12.60 6.99
N ILE A 51 -11.50 -11.67 6.82
CA ILE A 51 -11.50 -10.34 7.41
C ILE A 51 -12.77 -10.21 8.26
N SER A 52 -12.60 -10.03 9.56
CA SER A 52 -13.69 -9.80 10.50
C SER A 52 -13.61 -8.37 11.05
N LEU A 53 -14.73 -7.64 10.95
CA LEU A 53 -14.88 -6.25 11.39
C LEU A 53 -15.82 -6.22 12.60
N SER A 54 -15.32 -5.82 13.77
CA SER A 54 -16.14 -5.66 14.98
C SER A 54 -17.17 -4.54 14.83
N ASN A 55 -18.09 -4.41 15.78
CA ASN A 55 -19.05 -3.30 15.80
C ASN A 55 -18.37 -1.95 16.02
N GLU A 56 -17.20 -1.93 16.65
CA GLU A 56 -16.41 -0.72 16.94
C GLU A 56 -15.50 -0.30 15.79
N PHE A 57 -15.38 -1.10 14.73
CA PHE A 57 -14.64 -0.73 13.53
C PHE A 57 -15.24 0.53 12.86
N PRO A 58 -14.43 1.54 12.49
CA PRO A 58 -12.97 1.50 12.31
C PRO A 58 -12.12 1.96 13.50
N ASN A 59 -12.72 2.26 14.67
CA ASN A 59 -11.96 2.64 15.87
C ASN A 59 -11.16 1.45 16.43
N GLU A 60 -11.70 0.24 16.28
CA GLU A 60 -10.98 -1.00 16.47
C GLU A 60 -10.42 -1.51 15.13
N LYS A 61 -9.17 -2.01 15.15
CA LYS A 61 -8.54 -2.58 13.96
C LYS A 61 -9.27 -3.85 13.49
N PRO A 62 -9.29 -4.15 12.19
CA PRO A 62 -9.88 -5.38 11.68
C PRO A 62 -9.07 -6.61 12.14
N LEU A 63 -9.76 -7.75 12.29
CA LEU A 63 -9.13 -9.05 12.55
C LEU A 63 -8.94 -9.79 11.23
N LEU A 64 -7.71 -10.24 10.95
CA LEU A 64 -7.37 -10.91 9.71
C LEU A 64 -6.81 -12.30 10.00
N THR A 65 -7.39 -13.34 9.40
CA THR A 65 -6.92 -14.72 9.52
C THR A 65 -6.71 -15.37 8.16
N ILE A 66 -5.69 -16.23 8.05
CA ILE A 66 -5.30 -16.88 6.80
C ILE A 66 -5.57 -18.39 6.87
N SER A 67 -6.04 -18.97 5.77
CA SER A 67 -6.26 -20.41 5.63
C SER A 67 -5.82 -20.87 4.24
N PRO A 68 -5.18 -22.04 4.08
CA PRO A 68 -4.67 -22.95 5.12
C PRO A 68 -3.56 -22.33 5.99
N PRO A 69 -3.21 -22.92 7.15
CA PRO A 69 -2.17 -22.39 8.05
C PRO A 69 -0.79 -22.31 7.37
N ILE A 70 -0.17 -21.13 7.43
CA ILE A 70 1.13 -20.83 6.83
C ILE A 70 2.18 -20.46 7.89
N VAL A 71 3.46 -20.61 7.56
CA VAL A 71 4.57 -20.11 8.38
C VAL A 71 5.08 -18.82 7.78
N HIS A 72 4.80 -17.69 8.44
CA HIS A 72 5.22 -16.36 7.97
C HIS A 72 5.47 -15.42 9.15
N PRO A 73 6.46 -14.50 9.12
CA PRO A 73 6.74 -13.56 10.21
C PRO A 73 5.55 -12.69 10.64
N TRP A 74 4.59 -12.45 9.73
CA TRP A 74 3.39 -11.66 10.02
C TRP A 74 2.25 -12.46 10.63
N VAL A 75 2.32 -13.79 10.63
CA VAL A 75 1.23 -14.69 11.01
C VAL A 75 1.59 -15.46 12.26
N ASN A 76 0.68 -15.50 13.25
CA ASN A 76 0.90 -16.20 14.51
C ASN A 76 0.51 -17.71 14.41
N ALA A 77 0.60 -18.42 15.53
CA ALA A 77 0.32 -19.86 15.58
C ALA A 77 -1.14 -20.23 15.23
N ASP A 78 -2.07 -19.29 15.43
CA ASP A 78 -3.51 -19.42 15.20
C ASP A 78 -3.93 -18.98 13.79
N SER A 79 -2.95 -18.71 12.90
CA SER A 79 -3.16 -18.20 11.54
C SER A 79 -3.74 -16.78 11.49
N GLU A 80 -3.56 -15.98 12.53
CA GLU A 80 -3.92 -14.56 12.55
C GLU A 80 -2.75 -13.69 12.07
N VAL A 81 -3.05 -12.72 11.21
CA VAL A 81 -2.08 -11.72 10.76
C VAL A 81 -1.95 -10.65 11.84
N THR A 82 -0.82 -10.65 12.55
CA THR A 82 -0.61 -9.77 13.72
C THR A 82 0.48 -8.74 13.51
N SER A 83 1.49 -9.04 12.66
CA SER A 83 2.70 -8.20 12.52
C SER A 83 2.85 -7.52 11.15
N ALA A 84 1.79 -7.50 10.34
CA ALA A 84 1.79 -6.77 9.08
C ALA A 84 1.85 -5.24 9.33
N PRO A 85 2.78 -4.48 8.72
CA PRO A 85 3.02 -3.07 9.06
C PRO A 85 1.79 -2.15 8.95
N GLY A 86 0.97 -2.34 7.91
CA GLY A 86 -0.25 -1.55 7.69
C GLY A 86 -1.38 -1.88 8.68
N LEU A 87 -1.38 -3.10 9.22
CA LEU A 87 -2.36 -3.55 10.21
C LEU A 87 -1.94 -3.16 11.65
N LEU A 88 -0.63 -3.19 11.94
CA LEU A 88 -0.07 -2.74 13.22
C LEU A 88 -0.37 -1.26 13.49
N ASN A 89 -0.28 -0.44 12.45
CA ASN A 89 -0.52 1.01 12.52
C ASN A 89 -1.92 1.38 12.01
N PHE A 90 -2.87 0.45 12.06
CA PHE A 90 -4.22 0.72 11.60
C PHE A 90 -4.89 1.81 12.44
N SER A 91 -5.57 2.74 11.77
CA SER A 91 -6.32 3.84 12.38
C SER A 91 -7.61 4.07 11.58
N ILE A 92 -8.50 4.92 12.12
CA ILE A 92 -9.71 5.34 11.42
C ILE A 92 -9.44 6.02 10.06
N HIS A 93 -8.23 6.54 9.86
CA HIS A 93 -7.79 7.20 8.63
C HIS A 93 -7.01 6.26 7.69
N SER A 94 -6.79 5.02 8.10
CA SER A 94 -6.19 4.00 7.24
C SER A 94 -7.17 3.60 6.14
N ASP A 95 -6.63 3.02 5.06
CA ASP A 95 -7.41 2.45 3.97
C ASP A 95 -7.36 0.93 4.09
N LEU A 96 -8.46 0.32 4.57
CA LEU A 96 -8.59 -1.13 4.75
C LEU A 96 -8.22 -1.89 3.47
N GLY A 97 -8.72 -1.44 2.32
CA GLY A 97 -8.45 -2.09 1.04
C GLY A 97 -6.97 -2.12 0.69
N ARG A 98 -6.24 -1.02 0.92
CA ARG A 98 -4.78 -0.98 0.68
C ARG A 98 -4.00 -1.82 1.69
N VAL A 99 -4.40 -1.83 2.96
CA VAL A 99 -3.76 -2.65 4.00
C VAL A 99 -3.88 -4.13 3.64
N VAL A 100 -5.08 -4.58 3.28
CA VAL A 100 -5.35 -5.96 2.88
C VAL A 100 -4.60 -6.31 1.59
N GLN A 101 -4.62 -5.44 0.58
CA GLN A 101 -3.91 -5.66 -0.68
C GLN A 101 -2.39 -5.80 -0.47
N ALA A 102 -1.79 -5.00 0.43
CA ALA A 102 -0.38 -5.10 0.75
C ALA A 102 -0.03 -6.45 1.42
N ILE A 103 -0.92 -6.97 2.27
CA ILE A 103 -0.75 -8.28 2.90
C ILE A 103 -0.82 -9.39 1.86
N ILE A 104 -1.84 -9.36 0.98
CA ILE A 104 -2.00 -10.34 -0.10
C ILE A 104 -0.76 -10.34 -1.00
N ARG A 105 -0.30 -9.15 -1.43
CA ARG A 105 0.89 -9.02 -2.28
C ARG A 105 2.16 -9.55 -1.65
N GLU A 106 2.33 -9.41 -0.34
CA GLU A 106 3.49 -10.00 0.34
C GLU A 106 3.45 -11.52 0.24
N PHE A 107 2.30 -12.15 0.46
CA PHE A 107 2.14 -13.59 0.33
C PHE A 107 2.25 -14.08 -1.12
N GLU A 108 1.87 -13.28 -2.11
CA GLU A 108 2.07 -13.61 -3.52
C GLU A 108 3.53 -13.49 -3.95
N ARG A 109 4.23 -12.45 -3.47
CA ARG A 109 5.63 -12.17 -3.84
C ARG A 109 6.62 -13.07 -3.11
N ASN A 110 6.33 -13.40 -1.85
CA ASN A 110 7.12 -14.24 -0.98
C ASN A 110 6.26 -15.41 -0.47
N PRO A 111 6.04 -16.46 -1.28
CA PRO A 111 5.14 -17.57 -0.95
C PRO A 111 5.54 -18.26 0.37
N PRO A 112 4.69 -18.23 1.41
CA PRO A 112 5.00 -18.84 2.69
C PRO A 112 4.78 -20.36 2.65
N PRO A 113 5.63 -21.17 3.29
CA PRO A 113 5.42 -22.61 3.37
C PRO A 113 4.19 -22.94 4.22
N LEU A 114 3.47 -24.02 3.86
CA LEU A 114 2.35 -24.51 4.66
C LEU A 114 2.86 -25.14 5.94
N LYS A 115 2.14 -24.94 7.05
CA LYS A 115 2.48 -25.53 8.36
C LYS A 115 2.48 -27.07 8.35
N ASN A 116 1.79 -27.69 7.38
CA ASN A 116 1.61 -29.14 7.28
C ASN A 116 2.61 -29.87 6.36
N ASP A 117 3.56 -29.21 5.70
CA ASP A 117 4.52 -29.87 4.78
C ASP A 117 5.70 -30.59 5.48
N SER A 118 5.58 -30.90 6.77
CA SER A 118 6.64 -31.56 7.54
C SER A 118 6.43 -33.08 7.65
N ASN A 119 6.76 -33.80 6.57
CA ASN A 119 7.30 -35.16 6.65
C ASN A 119 8.54 -35.25 5.75
N ASN A 120 9.69 -34.78 6.25
CA ASN A 120 10.96 -35.52 6.19
C ASN A 120 12.11 -34.75 6.90
N ILE A 121 12.48 -35.30 8.07
CA ILE A 121 13.85 -35.49 8.63
C ILE A 121 14.65 -34.24 9.08
N THR A 122 14.59 -33.80 10.36
CA THR A 122 15.49 -34.05 11.54
C THR A 122 16.82 -33.21 11.61
N PRO A 123 17.53 -33.06 12.77
CA PRO A 123 17.41 -31.86 13.64
C PRO A 123 18.74 -31.22 14.18
N GLY A 124 18.64 -30.05 14.80
CA GLY A 124 19.45 -29.61 15.96
C GLY A 124 20.20 -28.27 15.82
N PRO A 125 20.70 -27.65 16.92
CA PRO A 125 20.06 -27.46 18.23
C PRO A 125 20.30 -26.05 18.86
N GLY A 126 19.47 -25.67 19.85
CA GLY A 126 19.80 -24.71 20.94
C GLY A 126 19.15 -23.32 20.81
N SER A 127 18.10 -22.99 21.57
CA SER A 127 18.13 -22.43 22.95
C SER A 127 18.62 -20.97 22.97
N THR A 128 18.04 -19.96 23.62
CA THR A 128 17.06 -19.85 24.72
C THR A 128 16.78 -18.34 24.91
N ILE A 129 15.52 -17.96 25.17
CA ILE A 129 15.00 -16.99 26.18
C ILE A 129 15.69 -15.61 26.32
N THR A 130 14.95 -14.51 26.15
CA THR A 130 14.52 -13.53 27.19
C THR A 130 14.09 -12.19 26.59
N SER A 131 12.88 -11.74 26.90
CA SER A 131 12.48 -10.32 26.89
C SER A 131 13.32 -9.52 27.92
N PRO A 132 13.47 -8.17 27.83
CA PRO A 132 12.39 -7.27 28.29
C PRO A 132 12.29 -5.87 27.61
N THR A 133 11.07 -5.31 27.68
CA THR A 133 10.70 -3.91 28.02
C THR A 133 11.16 -2.70 27.19
N VAL A 134 10.17 -1.91 26.74
CA VAL A 134 10.21 -0.56 26.12
C VAL A 134 10.53 0.53 27.19
N PRO A 135 11.09 1.72 26.87
CA PRO A 135 10.25 2.85 26.43
C PRO A 135 10.87 3.86 25.42
N ILE A 136 10.01 4.36 24.51
CA ILE A 136 9.82 5.76 24.07
C ILE A 136 10.85 6.45 23.13
N ARG A 137 10.30 6.89 21.98
CA ARG A 137 10.59 8.05 21.09
C ARG A 137 11.98 8.70 21.11
N GLU A 138 12.58 8.82 19.92
CA GLU A 138 12.71 10.10 19.22
C GLU A 138 13.22 9.93 17.77
N CYS A 139 12.96 10.96 16.97
CA CYS A 139 13.22 11.04 15.55
C CYS A 139 14.71 11.21 15.29
N GLU A 140 15.45 10.15 14.95
CA GLU A 140 16.80 10.29 14.42
C GLU A 140 17.07 9.35 13.25
N ARG A 141 17.55 10.00 12.18
CA ARG A 141 18.11 9.49 10.94
C ARG A 141 18.96 8.24 11.19
N SER A 142 18.43 7.05 10.90
CA SER A 142 19.18 5.79 11.03
C SER A 142 20.08 5.62 9.81
N SER A 143 21.35 5.93 9.97
CA SER A 143 22.42 5.48 9.09
C SER A 143 22.41 3.94 8.97
N PRO A 144 22.90 3.36 7.86
CA PRO A 144 23.00 1.91 7.74
C PRO A 144 23.92 1.38 8.84
N SER A 145 23.49 0.32 9.53
CA SER A 145 24.32 -0.44 10.46
C SER A 145 25.50 -1.04 9.69
N TYR A 146 26.61 -0.30 9.61
CA TYR A 146 27.91 -0.89 9.32
C TYR A 146 28.20 -1.92 10.42
N CYS A 147 28.92 -2.96 10.00
CA CYS A 147 29.07 -4.24 10.65
C CYS A 147 29.20 -4.20 12.18
N ALA A 148 28.66 -5.24 12.81
CA ALA A 148 29.05 -5.65 14.15
C ALA A 148 30.57 -5.85 14.17
N VAL A 149 31.29 -4.78 14.51
CA VAL A 149 32.70 -4.86 14.90
C VAL A 149 32.66 -5.68 16.17
N ASN A 150 33.19 -6.90 16.10
CA ASN A 150 33.39 -7.76 17.26
C ASN A 150 33.91 -6.91 18.41
N ASN A 151 33.19 -6.92 19.53
CA ASN A 151 33.59 -6.28 20.78
C ASN A 151 35.08 -6.57 21.03
N PHE A 152 35.94 -5.57 20.85
CA PHE A 152 37.22 -5.52 21.52
C PHE A 152 36.94 -5.35 23.00
N SER A 153 36.63 -6.47 23.65
CA SER A 153 36.73 -6.59 25.09
C SER A 153 38.22 -6.48 25.39
N SER A 154 38.68 -5.33 25.88
CA SER A 154 39.99 -5.26 26.53
C SER A 154 40.07 -6.42 27.52
N PRO A 155 41.05 -7.32 27.44
CA PRO A 155 41.12 -8.43 28.37
C PRO A 155 41.55 -7.86 29.73
N THR A 156 40.60 -7.42 30.53
CA THR A 156 40.72 -7.30 31.98
C THR A 156 40.72 -8.70 32.57
N HIS A 157 41.78 -9.45 32.27
CA HIS A 157 42.20 -10.54 33.13
C HIS A 157 43.72 -10.62 33.02
N GLN A 158 44.38 -10.35 34.13
CA GLN A 158 45.79 -10.69 34.35
C GLN A 158 45.94 -12.22 34.21
N LYS A 159 45.92 -12.74 32.98
CA LYS A 159 46.59 -13.99 32.67
C LYS A 159 48.06 -13.67 32.84
N ARG A 160 48.69 -14.33 33.81
CA ARG A 160 50.13 -14.28 34.01
C ARG A 160 50.76 -14.60 32.65
N LEU A 161 51.31 -13.58 31.97
CA LEU A 161 51.99 -13.75 30.68
C LEU A 161 53.25 -14.55 30.99
N VAL A 162 53.20 -15.84 30.71
CA VAL A 162 54.37 -16.69 30.73
C VAL A 162 54.99 -16.55 29.34
N PHE A 163 56.28 -16.25 29.28
CA PHE A 163 57.04 -16.14 28.03
C PHE A 163 57.93 -17.38 27.89
N PRO A 164 57.37 -18.55 27.53
CA PRO A 164 58.16 -19.77 27.36
C PRO A 164 59.27 -19.61 26.30
N GLU A 165 59.15 -18.64 25.40
CA GLU A 165 60.14 -18.26 24.38
C GLU A 165 61.44 -17.71 25.01
N LEU A 166 61.36 -17.05 26.17
CA LEU A 166 62.56 -16.58 26.88
C LEU A 166 63.46 -17.73 27.35
N LYS A 167 62.90 -18.93 27.59
CA LYS A 167 63.68 -20.11 28.01
C LYS A 167 64.55 -20.70 26.90
N LYS A 168 64.34 -20.26 25.64
CA LYS A 168 65.07 -20.75 24.46
C LYS A 168 66.31 -19.91 24.14
N LEU A 169 66.46 -18.77 24.80
CA LEU A 169 67.56 -17.83 24.61
C LEU A 169 68.68 -18.11 25.61
N SER A 170 69.93 -17.89 25.20
CA SER A 170 71.12 -17.99 26.05
C SER A 170 71.22 -16.82 27.03
N MET A 171 72.10 -16.93 28.04
CA MET A 171 72.27 -15.88 29.06
C MET A 171 72.71 -14.54 28.46
N ASP A 172 73.67 -14.57 27.53
CA ASP A 172 74.18 -13.38 26.84
C ASP A 172 73.08 -12.72 25.97
N GLU A 173 72.21 -13.53 25.37
CA GLU A 173 71.05 -13.04 24.59
C GLU A 173 69.97 -12.44 25.49
N LEU A 174 69.75 -13.00 26.68
CA LEU A 174 68.84 -12.45 27.69
C LEU A 174 69.33 -11.11 28.24
N GLU A 175 70.63 -10.99 28.53
CA GLU A 175 71.23 -9.74 29.01
C GLU A 175 71.14 -8.66 27.94
N PHE A 176 71.44 -9.02 26.68
CA PHE A 176 71.27 -8.09 25.57
C PHE A 176 69.81 -7.71 25.34
N LEU A 177 68.87 -8.66 25.44
CA LEU A 177 67.43 -8.38 25.36
C LEU A 177 66.98 -7.46 26.50
N ASN A 178 67.46 -7.65 27.72
CA ASN A 178 67.11 -6.80 28.86
C ASN A 178 67.65 -5.37 28.74
N ASN A 179 68.82 -5.20 28.11
CA ASN A 179 69.50 -3.91 28.01
C ASN A 179 69.17 -3.12 26.71
N ASN A 180 68.43 -3.72 25.76
CA ASN A 180 68.08 -3.09 24.48
C ASN A 180 66.55 -3.07 24.24
N SER A 181 65.96 -1.87 24.27
CA SER A 181 64.52 -1.67 24.09
C SER A 181 64.00 -2.03 22.69
N ASP A 182 64.81 -1.84 21.65
CA ASP A 182 64.40 -2.15 20.27
C ASP A 182 64.30 -3.66 20.07
N ARG A 183 65.25 -4.42 20.65
CA ARG A 183 65.20 -5.89 20.64
C ARG A 183 64.04 -6.43 21.48
N GLN A 184 63.65 -5.75 22.55
CA GLN A 184 62.44 -6.10 23.32
C GLN A 184 61.18 -5.94 22.47
N LEU A 185 61.07 -4.84 21.72
CA LEU A 185 59.95 -4.61 20.80
C LEU A 185 59.91 -5.63 19.68
N GLU A 186 61.05 -5.95 19.07
CA GLU A 186 61.18 -7.00 18.05
C GLU A 186 60.74 -8.37 18.60
N PHE A 187 61.25 -8.75 19.77
CA PHE A 187 60.88 -9.99 20.44
C PHE A 187 59.37 -10.03 20.76
N LEU A 188 58.78 -8.94 21.24
CA LEU A 188 57.35 -8.86 21.52
C LEU A 188 56.50 -8.97 20.24
N ASN A 189 56.91 -8.31 19.16
CA ASN A 189 56.27 -8.43 17.85
C ASN A 189 56.37 -9.84 17.28
N ASP A 190 57.40 -10.59 17.68
CA ASP A 190 57.59 -11.98 17.28
C ASP A 190 56.76 -12.99 18.06
N LEU A 191 56.20 -12.59 19.21
CA LEU A 191 55.38 -13.48 20.03
C LEU A 191 54.11 -13.89 19.27
N PRO A 192 53.73 -15.19 19.29
CA PRO A 192 52.55 -15.68 18.58
C PRO A 192 51.26 -14.89 18.86
N PRO A 193 50.93 -14.51 20.12
CA PRO A 193 49.72 -13.74 20.42
C PRO A 193 49.71 -12.35 19.78
N ILE A 194 50.86 -11.68 19.69
CA ILE A 194 50.97 -10.33 19.10
C ILE A 194 50.87 -10.42 17.57
N LYS A 195 51.49 -11.43 16.95
CA LYS A 195 51.34 -11.69 15.51
C LYS A 195 49.90 -12.03 15.14
N GLU A 196 49.23 -12.86 15.93
CA GLU A 196 47.82 -13.21 15.72
C GLU A 196 46.92 -11.97 15.86
N GLN A 197 47.15 -11.13 16.87
CA GLN A 197 46.40 -9.89 17.05
C GLN A 197 46.62 -8.88 15.91
N ASN A 198 47.87 -8.70 15.46
CA ASN A 198 48.18 -7.81 14.33
C ASN A 198 47.55 -8.33 13.04
N LYS A 199 47.60 -9.64 12.79
CA LYS A 199 46.94 -10.25 11.64
C LYS A 199 45.43 -10.01 11.66
N LEU A 200 44.78 -10.16 12.82
CA LEU A 200 43.35 -9.87 12.96
C LEU A 200 43.03 -8.40 12.68
N LEU A 201 43.93 -7.48 13.04
CA LEU A 201 43.80 -6.05 12.75
C LEU A 201 43.89 -5.81 11.23
N ASP A 202 44.90 -6.38 10.56
CA ASP A 202 45.06 -6.28 9.11
C ASP A 202 43.85 -6.86 8.36
N ASP A 203 43.39 -8.05 8.76
CA ASP A 203 42.20 -8.69 8.20
C ASP A 203 40.93 -7.83 8.40
N LEU A 204 40.84 -7.10 9.52
CA LEU A 204 39.73 -6.19 9.80
C LEU A 204 39.82 -4.92 8.94
N ILE A 205 41.01 -4.37 8.71
CA ILE A 205 41.20 -3.21 7.82
C ILE A 205 40.71 -3.54 6.42
N VAL A 206 41.11 -4.70 5.88
CA VAL A 206 40.68 -5.16 4.55
C VAL A 206 39.15 -5.30 4.50
N GLN A 207 38.54 -5.93 5.50
CA GLN A 207 37.08 -6.05 5.56
C GLN A 207 36.35 -4.70 5.62
N VAL A 208 36.90 -3.71 6.33
CA VAL A 208 36.33 -2.37 6.41
C VAL A 208 36.43 -1.66 5.05
N GLU A 209 37.56 -1.81 4.35
CA GLU A 209 37.76 -1.25 3.01
C GLU A 209 36.80 -1.87 1.99
N GLU A 210 36.74 -3.20 1.92
CA GLU A 210 35.81 -3.92 1.03
C GLU A 210 34.35 -3.53 1.28
N LEU A 211 33.97 -3.36 2.55
CA LEU A 211 32.64 -2.93 2.94
C LEU A 211 32.36 -1.48 2.51
N ALA A 212 33.33 -0.59 2.67
CA ALA A 212 33.20 0.80 2.24
C ALA A 212 33.02 0.90 0.73
N GLU A 213 33.81 0.16 -0.06
CA GLU A 213 33.67 0.07 -1.51
C GLU A 213 32.32 -0.53 -1.92
N SER A 214 31.91 -1.61 -1.26
CA SER A 214 30.61 -2.25 -1.48
C SER A 214 29.45 -1.31 -1.15
N ASN A 215 29.58 -0.43 -0.17
CA ASN A 215 28.52 0.52 0.17
C ASN A 215 28.51 1.74 -0.77
N LEU A 216 29.67 2.19 -1.23
CA LEU A 216 29.77 3.24 -2.24
C LEU A 216 29.11 2.80 -3.56
N SER A 217 29.34 1.57 -4.00
CA SER A 217 28.69 1.03 -5.21
C SER A 217 27.15 0.93 -5.07
N LYS A 218 26.65 0.53 -3.88
CA LYS A 218 25.20 0.50 -3.62
C LYS A 218 24.57 1.89 -3.60
N GLN A 219 25.32 2.93 -3.21
CA GLN A 219 24.81 4.30 -3.19
C GLN A 219 24.41 4.77 -4.60
N GLU A 220 25.21 4.44 -5.62
CA GLU A 220 24.91 4.78 -7.02
C GLU A 220 23.62 4.11 -7.49
N GLN A 221 23.51 2.79 -7.28
CA GLN A 221 22.32 2.02 -7.65
C GLN A 221 21.06 2.54 -6.93
N LEU A 222 21.15 2.82 -5.62
CA LEU A 222 20.03 3.38 -4.85
C LEU A 222 19.62 4.76 -5.35
N SER A 223 20.57 5.60 -5.78
CA SER A 223 20.27 6.91 -6.35
C SER A 223 19.54 6.79 -7.69
N GLU A 224 19.97 5.85 -8.55
CA GLU A 224 19.32 5.60 -9.84
C GLU A 224 17.90 5.05 -9.66
N LEU A 225 17.73 4.01 -8.83
CA LEU A 225 16.42 3.45 -8.52
C LEU A 225 15.48 4.50 -7.91
N ARG A 226 16.00 5.35 -7.03
CA ARG A 226 15.21 6.45 -6.47
C ARG A 226 14.77 7.43 -7.56
N SER A 227 15.66 7.80 -8.47
CA SER A 227 15.32 8.69 -9.57
C SER A 227 14.28 8.07 -10.51
N GLU A 228 14.36 6.77 -10.78
CA GLU A 228 13.38 6.04 -11.58
C GLU A 228 12.01 6.01 -10.90
N ILE A 229 11.97 5.75 -9.59
CA ILE A 229 10.73 5.78 -8.81
C ILE A 229 10.10 7.17 -8.85
N GLU A 230 10.88 8.23 -8.66
CA GLU A 230 10.39 9.61 -8.74
C GLU A 230 9.82 9.92 -10.14
N GLN A 231 10.48 9.46 -11.21
CA GLN A 231 9.98 9.59 -12.58
C GLN A 231 8.66 8.83 -12.79
N LYS A 232 8.57 7.59 -12.32
CA LYS A 232 7.37 6.74 -12.45
C LYS A 232 6.20 7.31 -11.66
N ILE A 233 6.43 7.85 -10.47
CA ILE A 233 5.42 8.58 -9.70
C ILE A 233 4.90 9.78 -10.50
N GLY A 234 5.80 10.55 -11.12
CA GLY A 234 5.42 11.67 -11.98
C GLY A 234 4.56 11.25 -13.18
N GLU A 235 4.93 10.16 -13.86
CA GLU A 235 4.20 9.60 -14.99
C GLU A 235 2.79 9.13 -14.58
N VAL A 236 2.68 8.34 -13.51
CA VAL A 236 1.40 7.85 -12.98
C VAL A 236 0.50 9.01 -12.55
N THR A 237 1.07 10.02 -11.89
CA THR A 237 0.32 11.20 -11.46
C THR A 237 -0.26 11.95 -12.66
N LYS A 238 0.54 12.14 -13.73
CA LYS A 238 0.08 12.77 -14.97
C LYS A 238 -1.04 11.97 -15.64
N LEU A 239 -0.90 10.66 -15.72
CA LEU A 239 -1.93 9.78 -16.30
C LEU A 239 -3.22 9.78 -15.46
N ALA A 240 -3.12 9.81 -14.13
CA ALA A 240 -4.28 9.89 -13.25
C ALA A 240 -5.08 11.19 -13.49
N PHE A 241 -4.41 12.34 -13.56
CA PHE A 241 -5.07 13.61 -13.88
C PHE A 241 -5.72 13.62 -15.26
N GLU A 242 -5.05 13.06 -16.26
CA GLU A 242 -5.60 12.97 -17.62
C GLU A 242 -6.82 12.04 -17.69
N ASN A 243 -6.76 10.91 -16.98
CA ASN A 243 -7.88 9.97 -16.89
C ASN A 243 -9.08 10.59 -16.16
N GLU A 244 -8.87 11.30 -15.05
CA GLU A 244 -9.94 12.03 -14.34
C GLU A 244 -10.60 13.08 -15.24
N ARG A 245 -9.79 13.84 -15.99
CA ARG A 245 -10.28 14.82 -16.97
C ARG A 245 -11.10 14.18 -18.09
N LEU A 246 -10.66 13.05 -18.63
CA LEU A 246 -11.40 12.31 -19.66
C LEU A 246 -12.67 11.70 -19.09
N HIS A 247 -12.63 11.18 -17.87
CA HIS A 247 -13.79 10.64 -17.17
C HIS A 247 -14.84 11.72 -16.93
N MET A 248 -14.45 12.93 -16.50
CA MET A 248 -15.39 14.05 -16.38
C MET A 248 -16.07 14.40 -17.70
N LYS A 249 -15.32 14.42 -18.81
CA LYS A 249 -15.90 14.65 -20.15
C LYS A 249 -16.85 13.53 -20.58
N TYR A 250 -16.48 12.29 -20.30
CA TYR A 250 -17.33 11.14 -20.57
C TYR A 250 -18.62 11.24 -19.75
N GLN A 251 -18.54 11.58 -18.47
CA GLN A 251 -19.68 11.72 -17.59
C GLN A 251 -20.63 12.83 -18.05
N ASP A 252 -20.11 14.02 -18.39
CA ASP A 252 -20.93 15.12 -18.94
C ASP A 252 -21.68 14.71 -20.21
N MET A 253 -21.00 14.03 -21.13
CA MET A 253 -21.62 13.55 -22.35
C MET A 253 -22.62 12.41 -22.06
N SER A 254 -22.29 11.49 -21.17
CA SER A 254 -23.15 10.39 -20.74
C SER A 254 -24.44 10.92 -20.10
N ASP A 255 -24.34 11.90 -19.21
CA ASP A 255 -25.50 12.52 -18.55
C ASP A 255 -26.33 13.31 -19.56
N LYS A 256 -25.69 14.08 -20.45
CA LYS A 256 -26.37 14.87 -21.48
C LYS A 256 -27.15 13.99 -22.45
N TYR A 257 -26.59 12.86 -22.87
CA TYR A 257 -27.22 11.92 -23.80
C TYR A 257 -27.89 10.73 -23.12
N SER A 258 -28.01 10.77 -21.79
CA SER A 258 -28.78 9.77 -21.05
C SER A 258 -30.22 9.77 -21.56
N PRO A 259 -30.83 8.60 -21.81
CA PRO A 259 -32.21 8.52 -22.29
C PRO A 259 -33.20 9.26 -21.40
N PHE A 260 -32.96 9.27 -20.08
CA PHE A 260 -33.77 10.03 -19.12
C PHE A 260 -33.62 11.53 -19.31
N ASN A 261 -32.40 12.04 -19.51
CA ASN A 261 -32.17 13.45 -19.78
C ASN A 261 -32.76 13.87 -21.13
N ILE A 262 -32.63 13.05 -22.18
CA ILE A 262 -33.25 13.31 -23.48
C ILE A 262 -34.78 13.40 -23.36
N LYS A 263 -35.40 12.48 -22.62
CA LYS A 263 -36.83 12.50 -22.33
C LYS A 263 -37.25 13.78 -21.60
N GLU A 264 -36.49 14.17 -20.58
CA GLU A 264 -36.74 15.38 -19.81
C GLU A 264 -36.61 16.65 -20.67
N GLN A 265 -35.56 16.75 -21.50
CA GLN A 265 -35.39 17.85 -22.44
C GLN A 265 -36.54 17.91 -23.46
N LEU A 266 -37.05 16.75 -23.88
CA LEU A 266 -38.18 16.68 -24.79
C LEU A 266 -39.49 17.14 -24.14
N ARG A 267 -39.70 16.81 -22.86
CA ARG A 267 -40.81 17.31 -22.04
C ARG A 267 -40.78 18.83 -21.93
N LEU A 268 -39.65 19.40 -21.51
CA LEU A 268 -39.47 20.86 -21.41
C LEU A 268 -39.67 21.56 -22.77
N ALA A 269 -39.18 20.98 -23.85
CA ALA A 269 -39.36 21.53 -25.20
C ALA A 269 -40.81 21.40 -25.71
N ALA A 270 -41.60 20.45 -25.21
CA ALA A 270 -43.02 20.33 -25.48
C ALA A 270 -43.82 21.39 -24.71
N GLU A 271 -43.56 21.54 -23.40
CA GLU A 271 -44.15 22.59 -22.56
C GLU A 271 -43.89 23.99 -23.13
N LYS A 272 -42.65 24.28 -23.54
CA LYS A 272 -42.32 25.55 -24.19
C LYS A 272 -43.11 25.77 -25.48
N ALA A 273 -43.25 24.74 -26.32
CA ALA A 273 -44.04 24.85 -27.55
C ALA A 273 -45.54 25.03 -27.26
N GLU A 274 -46.05 24.48 -26.17
CA GLU A 274 -47.42 24.69 -25.71
C GLU A 274 -47.64 26.15 -25.28
N SER A 275 -46.74 26.71 -24.47
CA SER A 275 -46.78 28.14 -24.12
C SER A 275 -46.67 29.06 -25.35
N GLU A 276 -45.87 28.69 -26.36
CA GLU A 276 -45.81 29.43 -27.63
C GLU A 276 -47.16 29.37 -28.38
N CYS A 277 -47.86 28.23 -28.35
CA CYS A 277 -49.20 28.12 -28.94
C CYS A 277 -50.21 29.02 -28.22
N GLU A 278 -50.17 29.07 -26.90
CA GLU A 278 -51.01 29.96 -26.08
C GLU A 278 -50.73 31.42 -26.40
N SER A 279 -49.46 31.82 -26.48
CA SER A 279 -49.08 33.19 -26.85
C SER A 279 -49.59 33.59 -28.24
N ILE A 280 -49.59 32.67 -29.21
CA ILE A 280 -50.11 32.93 -30.56
C ILE A 280 -51.65 33.09 -30.51
N ALA A 281 -52.33 32.26 -29.72
CA ALA A 281 -53.78 32.36 -29.53
C ALA A 281 -54.18 33.67 -28.84
N ASP A 282 -53.45 34.08 -27.81
CA ASP A 282 -53.68 35.34 -27.12
C ASP A 282 -53.47 36.55 -28.03
N GLY A 283 -52.42 36.53 -28.87
CA GLY A 283 -52.17 37.59 -29.86
C GLY A 283 -53.31 37.71 -30.87
N PHE A 284 -53.89 36.59 -31.30
CA PHE A 284 -55.07 36.59 -32.17
C PHE A 284 -56.31 37.16 -31.46
N LEU A 285 -56.57 36.76 -30.21
CA LEU A 285 -57.70 37.27 -29.42
C LEU A 285 -57.61 38.78 -29.14
N LYS A 286 -56.40 39.32 -29.04
CA LYS A 286 -56.13 40.77 -28.91
C LYS A 286 -56.22 41.52 -30.24
N GLY A 287 -56.38 40.82 -31.36
CA GLY A 287 -56.41 41.41 -32.70
C GLY A 287 -55.04 41.84 -33.23
N GLU A 288 -53.94 41.36 -32.63
CA GLU A 288 -52.56 41.67 -33.05
C GLU A 288 -52.15 40.87 -34.30
N VAL A 289 -52.87 39.78 -34.60
CA VAL A 289 -52.61 38.86 -35.71
C VAL A 289 -53.90 38.64 -36.48
N ASP A 290 -53.85 38.70 -37.82
CA ASP A 290 -54.99 38.35 -38.67
C ASP A 290 -55.25 36.83 -38.75
N VAL A 291 -56.39 36.45 -39.31
CA VAL A 291 -56.85 35.04 -39.37
C VAL A 291 -55.87 34.17 -40.15
N ASP A 292 -55.41 34.60 -41.33
CA ASP A 292 -54.55 33.79 -42.19
C ASP A 292 -53.18 33.56 -41.55
N LYS A 293 -52.62 34.60 -40.92
CA LYS A 293 -51.34 34.52 -40.20
C LYS A 293 -51.47 33.69 -38.93
N PHE A 294 -52.58 33.81 -38.19
CA PHE A 294 -52.87 32.97 -37.04
C PHE A 294 -52.93 31.50 -37.42
N VAL A 295 -53.74 31.13 -38.42
CA VAL A 295 -53.90 29.73 -38.86
C VAL A 295 -52.54 29.14 -39.24
N ASN A 296 -51.72 29.88 -39.98
CA ASN A 296 -50.39 29.42 -40.38
C ASN A 296 -49.42 29.24 -39.20
N LEU A 297 -49.35 30.20 -38.29
CA LEU A 297 -48.43 30.15 -37.14
C LEU A 297 -48.88 29.09 -36.13
N TYR A 298 -50.16 29.10 -35.77
CA TYR A 298 -50.73 28.18 -34.80
C TYR A 298 -50.66 26.73 -35.28
N THR A 299 -50.99 26.44 -36.54
CA THR A 299 -50.92 25.07 -37.07
C THR A 299 -49.48 24.53 -37.01
N LYS A 300 -48.47 25.35 -37.33
CA LYS A 300 -47.05 24.95 -37.24
C LYS A 300 -46.63 24.71 -35.79
N ALA A 301 -46.92 25.64 -34.89
CA ALA A 301 -46.57 25.54 -33.47
C ALA A 301 -47.28 24.34 -32.81
N ARG A 302 -48.58 24.17 -33.07
CA ARG A 302 -49.39 23.07 -32.53
C ARG A 302 -48.94 21.71 -33.05
N SER A 303 -48.60 21.62 -34.33
CA SER A 303 -48.03 20.39 -34.91
C SER A 303 -46.71 20.01 -34.25
N LEU A 304 -45.83 21.00 -34.01
CA LEU A 304 -44.56 20.78 -33.31
C LEU A 304 -44.76 20.35 -31.86
N CYS A 305 -45.64 21.03 -31.13
CA CYS A 305 -46.04 20.68 -29.76
C CYS A 305 -46.53 19.22 -29.69
N GLN A 306 -47.48 18.86 -30.54
CA GLN A 306 -48.05 17.50 -30.57
C GLN A 306 -46.98 16.45 -30.93
N ALA A 307 -46.10 16.75 -31.89
CA ALA A 307 -45.03 15.86 -32.28
C ALA A 307 -44.02 15.62 -31.13
N ARG A 308 -43.68 16.65 -30.37
CA ARG A 308 -42.79 16.52 -29.20
C ARG A 308 -43.45 15.73 -28.07
N LYS A 309 -44.70 16.04 -27.74
CA LYS A 309 -45.48 15.32 -26.72
C LYS A 309 -45.63 13.84 -27.04
N THR A 310 -45.99 13.51 -28.28
CA THR A 310 -46.12 12.11 -28.73
C THR A 310 -44.78 11.36 -28.65
N LYS A 311 -43.67 12.02 -28.98
CA LYS A 311 -42.33 11.42 -28.87
C LYS A 311 -41.90 11.23 -27.42
N GLU A 312 -42.23 12.17 -26.54
CA GLU A 312 -41.96 12.09 -25.10
C GLU A 312 -42.73 10.93 -24.48
N GLU A 313 -44.03 10.82 -24.72
CA GLU A 313 -44.87 9.73 -24.21
C GLU A 313 -44.35 8.36 -24.67
N LYS A 314 -43.99 8.23 -25.96
CA LYS A 314 -43.41 6.99 -26.50
C LYS A 314 -42.07 6.64 -25.85
N LEU A 315 -41.18 7.62 -25.66
CA LEU A 315 -39.90 7.40 -25.02
C LEU A 315 -40.08 7.04 -23.54
N SER A 316 -41.00 7.71 -22.83
CA SER A 316 -41.38 7.39 -21.45
C SER A 316 -41.83 5.93 -21.32
N HIS A 317 -42.73 5.46 -22.19
CA HIS A 317 -43.16 4.06 -22.19
C HIS A 317 -42.03 3.07 -22.51
N GLN A 318 -41.16 3.39 -23.47
CA GLN A 318 -40.01 2.55 -23.80
C GLN A 318 -39.05 2.42 -22.61
N LEU A 319 -38.76 3.53 -21.92
CA LEU A 319 -37.89 3.56 -20.75
C LEU A 319 -38.48 2.80 -19.56
N GLU A 320 -39.77 2.96 -19.31
CA GLU A 320 -40.47 2.17 -18.28
C GLU A 320 -40.45 0.67 -18.60
N SER A 321 -40.63 0.30 -19.87
CA SER A 321 -40.56 -1.10 -20.31
C SER A 321 -39.16 -1.67 -20.13
N LEU A 322 -38.12 -0.90 -20.44
CA LEU A 322 -36.72 -1.31 -20.24
C LEU A 322 -36.39 -1.47 -18.76
N SER A 323 -36.78 -0.51 -17.93
CA SER A 323 -36.61 -0.59 -16.48
C SER A 323 -37.31 -1.80 -15.88
N LYS A 324 -38.54 -2.12 -16.32
CA LYS A 324 -39.26 -3.33 -15.91
C LYS A 324 -38.58 -4.62 -16.37
N ALA A 325 -37.88 -4.60 -17.50
CA ALA A 325 -37.11 -5.72 -18.02
C ALA A 325 -35.73 -5.87 -17.35
N GLY A 326 -35.37 -4.99 -16.40
CA GLY A 326 -34.12 -5.06 -15.66
C GLY A 326 -32.91 -4.49 -16.39
N PHE A 327 -33.14 -3.63 -17.39
CA PHE A 327 -32.10 -2.94 -18.16
C PHE A 327 -31.93 -1.48 -17.75
#